data_AF-A0A8C2Z9E4-F1
#
_entry.id   AF-A0A8C2Z9E4-F1
#
_cell.length_a   1.000
_cell.length_b   1.000
_cell.length_c   1.000
_cell.angle_alpha   90.00
_cell.angle_beta   90.00
_cell.angle_gamma   90.00
#
_symmetry.space_group_name_H-M   'P 1'
#
loop_
_entity.id
_entity.type
_entity.pdbx_description
1 polymer ?
#
loop_
_entity_poly.entity_id
_entity_poly.type
_entity_poly.pdbx_seq_one_letter_code
_entity_poly.pdbx_strand_id
1 'polypeptide(L)'
;MKTFMFVLVSAVALLFTSALARPTEENHNLKEIIDLAERYNKSLQRDSFVENVLGLAEAGCNNKFLCKVHDILEKHDNFTKRRNQEKIVRNLKYYIDGTKDNCTELLKNEPAPVRWTTVPDLLECLVKCVRMINYERVTKSNA
;
A
#
# COMPACT_ATOMS: atom_id res chain seq x y z
N MET A 1 58.98 -7.20 38.81
CA MET A 1 58.11 -7.17 37.62
C MET A 1 56.98 -6.19 37.86
N LYS A 2 56.79 -5.20 36.97
CA LYS A 2 55.49 -4.57 36.67
C LYS A 2 55.72 -3.61 35.49
N THR A 3 55.58 -4.14 34.29
CA THR A 3 55.48 -3.37 33.05
C THR A 3 54.12 -2.69 33.00
N PHE A 4 54.09 -1.36 33.08
CA PHE A 4 52.88 -0.59 32.80
C PHE A 4 52.66 -0.56 31.30
N MET A 5 51.63 -1.28 30.86
CA MET A 5 51.20 -1.33 29.46
C MET A 5 50.22 -0.17 29.24
N PHE A 6 50.67 0.89 28.56
CA PHE A 6 49.79 1.97 28.12
C PHE A 6 49.08 1.53 26.83
N VAL A 7 47.78 1.22 26.93
CA VAL A 7 46.94 0.89 25.77
C VAL A 7 46.42 2.21 25.18
N LEU A 8 46.88 2.56 23.99
CA LEU A 8 46.33 3.66 23.20
C LEU A 8 45.06 3.18 22.49
N VAL A 9 43.89 3.58 23.02
CA VAL A 9 42.61 3.35 22.36
C VAL A 9 42.37 4.48 21.37
N SER A 10 42.56 4.19 20.08
CA SER A 10 42.23 5.11 18.98
C SER A 10 40.71 5.15 18.79
N ALA A 11 40.08 6.26 19.16
CA ALA A 11 38.67 6.51 18.86
C ALA A 11 38.54 7.01 17.42
N VAL A 12 38.24 6.09 16.49
CA VAL A 12 37.80 6.47 15.14
C VAL A 12 36.39 7.04 15.27
N ALA A 13 36.27 8.36 15.30
CA ALA A 13 35.00 9.04 15.15
C ALA A 13 34.48 8.76 13.74
N LEU A 14 33.64 7.73 13.60
CA LEU A 14 32.81 7.55 12.42
C LEU A 14 31.87 8.76 12.34
N LEU A 15 32.25 9.73 11.51
CA LEU A 15 31.36 10.77 11.04
C LEU A 15 30.24 10.09 10.25
N PHE A 16 29.19 9.66 10.94
CA PHE A 16 27.90 9.45 10.30
C PHE A 16 27.44 10.84 9.84
N THR A 17 27.79 11.21 8.62
CA THR A 17 27.00 12.17 7.88
C THR A 17 25.62 11.54 7.79
N SER A 18 24.72 11.94 8.68
CA SER A 18 23.29 11.82 8.44
C SER A 18 23.04 12.63 7.17
N ALA A 19 23.13 11.97 6.02
CA ALA A 19 22.45 12.45 4.83
C ALA A 19 21.03 12.70 5.31
N LEU A 20 20.67 13.98 5.44
CA LEU A 20 19.31 14.39 5.74
C LEU A 20 18.49 13.74 4.65
N ALA A 21 17.84 12.63 4.97
CA ALA A 21 16.88 11.99 4.10
C ALA A 21 15.87 13.10 3.79
N ARG A 22 15.88 13.60 2.56
CA ARG A 22 14.83 14.50 2.08
C ARG A 22 13.51 13.79 2.42
N PRO A 23 12.52 14.49 3.00
CA PRO A 23 11.21 13.91 3.17
C PRO A 23 10.77 13.46 1.77
N THR A 24 10.74 12.15 1.54
CA THR A 24 10.20 11.62 0.31
C THR A 24 8.75 12.05 0.31
N GLU A 25 8.30 12.75 -0.74
CA GLU A 25 6.92 13.22 -0.82
C GLU A 25 5.99 12.01 -0.69
N GLU A 26 5.40 11.85 0.49
CA GLU A 26 4.42 10.83 0.79
C GLU A 26 3.22 11.08 -0.12
N ASN A 27 2.79 10.07 -0.88
CA ASN A 27 1.63 10.24 -1.74
C ASN A 27 0.38 10.40 -0.87
N HIS A 28 -0.16 11.62 -0.82
CA HIS A 28 -1.29 11.96 0.04
C HIS A 28 -2.51 11.06 -0.21
N ASN A 29 -2.77 10.68 -1.47
CA ASN A 29 -3.89 9.80 -1.82
C ASN A 29 -3.69 8.40 -1.25
N LEU A 30 -2.47 7.85 -1.33
CA LEU A 30 -2.15 6.54 -0.76
C LEU A 30 -2.25 6.54 0.77
N LYS A 31 -1.80 7.61 1.42
CA LYS A 31 -1.96 7.77 2.86
C LYS A 31 -3.44 7.83 3.27
N GLU A 32 -4.23 8.64 2.56
CA GLU A 32 -5.65 8.78 2.86
C GLU A 32 -6.41 7.45 2.64
N ILE A 33 -6.01 6.64 1.64
CA ILE A 33 -6.55 5.27 1.46
C ILE A 33 -6.31 4.42 2.70
N ILE A 34 -5.08 4.42 3.25
CA ILE A 34 -4.75 3.65 4.45
C ILE A 34 -5.66 4.09 5.62
N ASP A 35 -5.71 5.39 5.90
CA ASP A 35 -6.47 5.92 7.04
C ASP A 35 -7.98 5.63 6.92
N LEU A 36 -8.55 5.74 5.71
CA LEU A 36 -9.96 5.47 5.47
C LEU A 36 -10.29 3.98 5.56
N ALA A 37 -9.45 3.12 5.00
CA ALA A 37 -9.62 1.67 5.04
C ALA A 37 -9.54 1.14 6.48
N GLU A 38 -8.56 1.60 7.27
CA GLU A 38 -8.46 1.21 8.68
C GLU A 38 -9.66 1.68 9.51
N ARG A 39 -10.19 2.88 9.23
CA ARG A 39 -11.42 3.36 9.88
C ARG A 39 -12.64 2.53 9.49
N TYR A 40 -12.73 2.10 8.23
CA TYR A 40 -13.78 1.21 7.78
C TYR A 40 -13.75 -0.10 8.56
N ASN A 41 -12.58 -0.74 8.67
CA ASN A 41 -12.41 -2.03 9.34
C ASN A 41 -12.70 -1.98 10.85
N LYS A 42 -12.56 -0.80 11.48
CA LYS A 42 -12.94 -0.59 12.89
C LYS A 42 -14.45 -0.38 13.09
N SER A 43 -15.19 -0.11 12.03
CA SER A 43 -16.64 0.12 12.12
C SER A 43 -17.42 -1.20 12.04
N LEU A 44 -18.56 -1.29 12.73
CA LEU A 44 -19.49 -2.43 12.70
C LEU A 44 -20.26 -2.53 11.36
N GLN A 45 -19.59 -2.28 10.22
CA GLN A 45 -20.20 -2.42 8.92
C GLN A 45 -20.39 -3.91 8.61
N ARG A 46 -21.53 -4.23 7.97
CA ARG A 46 -21.89 -5.60 7.63
C ARG A 46 -20.88 -6.20 6.66
N ASP A 47 -20.55 -7.46 6.89
CA ASP A 47 -19.79 -8.28 5.96
C ASP A 47 -20.57 -8.38 4.65
N SER A 48 -20.09 -7.66 3.64
CA SER A 48 -20.52 -7.80 2.26
C SER A 48 -19.44 -8.60 1.54
N PHE A 49 -19.87 -9.61 0.80
CA PHE A 49 -18.95 -10.50 0.10
C PHE A 49 -18.56 -9.93 -1.25
N VAL A 50 -17.26 -10.01 -1.55
CA VAL A 50 -16.62 -9.53 -2.77
C VAL A 50 -15.62 -10.56 -3.27
N GLU A 51 -15.18 -10.40 -4.52
CA GLU A 51 -14.16 -11.26 -5.10
C GLU A 51 -12.86 -11.21 -4.29
N ASN A 52 -12.24 -12.38 -4.08
CA ASN A 52 -10.97 -12.47 -3.39
C ASN A 52 -9.81 -12.13 -4.35
N VAL A 53 -8.94 -11.21 -3.94
CA VAL A 53 -7.79 -10.72 -4.73
C VAL A 53 -6.44 -11.14 -4.15
N LEU A 54 -6.40 -12.08 -3.20
CA LEU A 54 -5.17 -12.47 -2.51
C LEU A 54 -4.09 -12.96 -3.49
N GLY A 55 -4.45 -13.74 -4.50
CA GLY A 55 -3.48 -14.19 -5.51
C GLY A 55 -2.83 -13.04 -6.29
N LEU A 56 -3.56 -11.94 -6.53
CA LEU A 56 -3.00 -10.74 -7.15
C LEU A 56 -2.09 -9.97 -6.19
N ALA A 57 -2.42 -9.96 -4.89
CA ALA A 57 -1.56 -9.35 -3.87
C ALA A 57 -0.26 -10.14 -3.70
N GLU A 58 -0.33 -11.47 -3.63
CA GLU A 58 0.82 -12.38 -3.55
C GLU A 58 1.72 -12.30 -4.80
N ALA A 59 1.15 -11.97 -5.96
CA ALA A 59 1.89 -11.70 -7.19
C ALA A 59 2.60 -10.31 -7.20
N GLY A 60 2.57 -9.57 -6.10
CA GLY A 60 3.41 -8.37 -5.88
C GLY A 60 2.68 -7.04 -5.85
N CYS A 61 1.38 -7.00 -5.54
CA CYS A 61 0.61 -5.74 -5.39
C CYS A 61 0.77 -4.75 -6.55
N ASN A 62 0.90 -5.26 -7.76
CA ASN A 62 1.12 -4.46 -8.97
C ASN A 62 -0.16 -3.71 -9.40
N ASN A 63 -0.08 -2.98 -10.51
CA ASN A 63 -1.20 -2.19 -10.99
C ASN A 63 -2.42 -3.04 -11.38
N LYS A 64 -2.23 -4.32 -11.74
CA LYS A 64 -3.34 -5.26 -11.96
C LYS A 64 -4.12 -5.53 -10.67
N PHE A 65 -3.44 -5.73 -9.53
CA PHE A 65 -4.08 -5.79 -8.21
C PHE A 65 -4.90 -4.52 -7.94
N LEU A 66 -4.29 -3.33 -8.09
CA LEU A 66 -4.96 -2.06 -7.82
C LEU A 66 -6.18 -1.84 -8.72
N CYS A 67 -6.05 -2.13 -10.01
CA CYS A 67 -7.15 -2.10 -10.97
C CYS A 67 -8.30 -3.02 -10.54
N LYS A 68 -7.99 -4.26 -10.11
CA LYS A 68 -9.03 -5.21 -9.68
C LYS A 68 -9.74 -4.75 -8.41
N VAL A 69 -9.00 -4.23 -7.42
CA VAL A 69 -9.59 -3.67 -6.20
C VAL A 69 -10.49 -2.47 -6.52
N HIS A 70 -10.03 -1.57 -7.38
CA HIS A 70 -10.84 -0.43 -7.83
C HIS A 70 -12.13 -0.90 -8.50
N ASP A 71 -12.05 -1.83 -9.45
CA ASP A 71 -13.20 -2.38 -10.16
C ASP A 71 -14.23 -3.01 -9.20
N ILE A 72 -13.77 -3.80 -8.23
CA ILE A 72 -14.63 -4.41 -7.21
C ILE A 72 -15.33 -3.34 -6.37
N LEU A 73 -14.59 -2.36 -5.83
CA LEU A 73 -15.16 -1.34 -4.94
C LEU A 73 -16.08 -0.36 -5.67
N GLU A 74 -15.77 -0.01 -6.93
CA GLU A 74 -16.59 0.86 -7.77
C GLU A 74 -17.93 0.20 -8.13
N LYS A 75 -17.91 -1.09 -8.45
CA LYS A 75 -19.11 -1.87 -8.80
C LYS A 75 -19.89 -2.37 -7.59
N HIS A 76 -19.31 -2.37 -6.39
CA HIS A 76 -20.00 -2.88 -5.22
C HIS A 76 -21.15 -1.95 -4.81
N ASP A 77 -22.38 -2.48 -4.95
CA ASP A 77 -23.59 -1.81 -4.51
C ASP A 77 -23.47 -1.37 -3.04
N ASN A 78 -23.64 -0.07 -2.82
CA ASN A 78 -23.59 0.62 -1.52
C ASN A 78 -22.21 1.01 -0.98
N PHE A 79 -21.09 0.49 -1.50
CA PHE A 79 -19.78 0.89 -0.99
C PHE A 79 -19.56 2.40 -1.18
N THR A 80 -19.74 2.88 -2.41
CA THR A 80 -19.54 4.29 -2.80
C THR A 80 -20.62 5.25 -2.31
N LYS A 81 -21.72 4.77 -1.69
CA LYS A 81 -22.81 5.64 -1.19
C LYS A 81 -22.42 6.45 0.06
N ARG A 82 -21.28 6.14 0.67
CA ARG A 82 -20.75 6.83 1.85
C ARG A 82 -19.52 7.63 1.45
N ARG A 83 -19.45 8.90 1.89
CA ARG A 83 -18.39 9.86 1.52
C ARG A 83 -16.96 9.31 1.71
N ASN A 84 -16.72 8.62 2.83
CA ASN A 84 -15.38 8.11 3.14
C ASN A 84 -14.98 6.94 2.25
N GLN A 85 -15.91 6.04 1.95
CA GLN A 85 -15.72 4.91 1.05
C GLN A 85 -15.56 5.37 -0.40
N GLU A 86 -16.37 6.35 -0.82
CA GLU A 86 -16.21 7.02 -2.12
C GLU A 86 -14.81 7.63 -2.28
N LYS A 87 -14.28 8.26 -1.23
CA LYS A 87 -12.91 8.79 -1.22
C LYS A 87 -11.85 7.70 -1.42
N ILE A 88 -12.04 6.49 -0.86
CA ILE A 88 -11.13 5.36 -1.11
C ILE A 88 -11.09 5.06 -2.62
N VAL A 89 -12.25 4.92 -3.26
CA VAL A 89 -12.34 4.61 -4.70
C VAL A 89 -11.72 5.72 -5.53
N ARG A 90 -12.04 6.99 -5.24
CA ARG A 90 -11.49 8.15 -5.96
C ARG A 90 -9.97 8.24 -5.83
N ASN A 91 -9.42 8.11 -4.62
CA ASN A 91 -7.98 8.18 -4.40
C ASN A 91 -7.24 7.03 -5.07
N LEU A 92 -7.84 5.84 -5.08
CA LEU A 92 -7.29 4.69 -5.80
C LEU A 92 -7.29 4.94 -7.31
N LYS A 93 -8.37 5.50 -7.86
CA LYS A 93 -8.47 5.92 -9.27
C LYS A 93 -7.38 6.92 -9.63
N TYR A 94 -7.23 7.99 -8.85
CA TYR A 94 -6.19 9.01 -9.07
C TYR A 94 -4.78 8.41 -9.09
N TYR A 95 -4.49 7.45 -8.21
CA TYR A 95 -3.21 6.77 -8.20
C TYR A 95 -2.99 5.95 -9.48
N ILE A 96 -3.99 5.13 -9.85
CA ILE A 96 -3.97 4.29 -11.06
C ILE A 96 -3.81 5.14 -12.33
N ASP A 97 -4.58 6.22 -12.47
CA ASP A 97 -4.49 7.11 -13.63
C ASP A 97 -3.08 7.73 -13.76
N GLY A 98 -2.38 7.92 -12.64
CA GLY A 98 -0.99 8.36 -12.59
C GLY A 98 0.04 7.33 -13.07
N THR A 99 -0.28 6.03 -13.06
CA THR A 99 0.64 4.97 -13.56
C THR A 99 0.59 4.82 -15.08
N LYS A 100 -0.40 5.42 -15.75
CA LYS A 100 -0.67 5.31 -17.20
C LYS A 100 -0.99 3.89 -17.68
N ASP A 101 -1.29 2.96 -16.78
CA ASP A 101 -1.74 1.62 -17.16
C ASP A 101 -3.21 1.62 -17.56
N ASN A 102 -3.55 0.73 -18.49
CA ASN A 102 -4.94 0.53 -18.90
C ASN A 102 -5.54 -0.64 -18.10
N CYS A 103 -6.37 -0.33 -17.10
CA CYS A 103 -7.02 -1.36 -16.29
C CYS A 103 -7.88 -2.33 -17.10
N THR A 104 -8.53 -1.86 -18.18
CA THR A 104 -9.33 -2.74 -19.04
C THR A 104 -8.47 -3.83 -19.68
N GLU A 105 -7.29 -3.46 -20.18
CA GLU A 105 -6.35 -4.44 -20.76
C GLU A 105 -5.72 -5.33 -19.69
N LEU A 106 -5.36 -4.77 -18.52
CA LEU A 106 -4.79 -5.56 -17.41
C LEU A 106 -5.78 -6.61 -16.87
N LEU A 107 -7.08 -6.34 -16.92
CA LEU A 107 -8.13 -7.23 -16.40
C LEU A 107 -8.77 -8.13 -17.46
N LYS A 108 -8.47 -7.93 -18.75
CA LYS A 108 -9.13 -8.62 -19.88
C LYS A 108 -9.09 -10.15 -19.81
N ASN A 109 -7.98 -10.71 -19.34
CA ASN A 109 -7.76 -12.15 -19.21
C ASN A 109 -7.72 -12.59 -17.74
N GLU A 110 -8.27 -11.79 -16.83
CA GLU A 110 -8.34 -12.19 -15.43
C GLU A 110 -9.33 -13.34 -15.27
N PRO A 111 -8.92 -14.49 -14.71
CA PRO A 111 -9.83 -15.59 -14.48
C PRO A 111 -10.96 -15.18 -13.55
N ALA A 112 -12.10 -15.86 -13.68
CA ALA A 112 -13.21 -15.69 -12.76
C ALA A 112 -12.76 -15.93 -11.31
N PRO A 113 -13.33 -15.22 -10.33
CA PRO A 113 -12.97 -15.37 -8.93
C PRO A 113 -13.24 -16.79 -8.46
N VAL A 114 -12.22 -17.46 -7.95
CA VAL A 114 -12.33 -18.82 -7.39
C VAL A 114 -12.83 -18.79 -5.94
N ARG A 115 -12.67 -17.65 -5.25
CA ARG A 115 -13.03 -17.46 -3.84
C ARG A 115 -13.64 -16.07 -3.62
N TRP A 116 -14.47 -15.99 -2.59
CA TRP A 116 -15.04 -14.74 -2.08
C TRP A 116 -14.37 -14.38 -0.75
N THR A 117 -14.42 -13.10 -0.40
CA THR A 117 -13.89 -12.53 0.85
C THR A 117 -14.80 -11.40 1.30
N THR A 118 -14.60 -10.82 2.48
CA THR A 118 -15.39 -9.67 2.93
C THR A 118 -14.78 -8.35 2.45
N VAL A 119 -15.57 -7.27 2.38
CA VAL A 119 -15.03 -5.92 2.13
C VAL A 119 -13.93 -5.53 3.15
N PRO A 120 -14.08 -5.77 4.47
CA PRO A 120 -12.99 -5.55 5.42
C PRO A 120 -11.68 -6.27 5.05
N ASP A 121 -11.75 -7.54 4.64
CA ASP A 121 -10.56 -8.31 4.24
C ASP A 121 -9.92 -7.74 2.96
N LEU A 122 -10.74 -7.37 1.98
CA LEU A 122 -10.29 -6.71 0.75
C LEU A 122 -9.55 -5.40 1.08
N LEU A 123 -10.09 -4.60 2.00
CA LEU A 123 -9.49 -3.34 2.43
C LEU A 123 -8.21 -3.57 3.24
N GLU A 124 -8.14 -4.62 4.06
CA GLU A 124 -6.90 -5.00 4.76
C GLU A 124 -5.81 -5.38 3.75
N CYS A 125 -6.17 -6.16 2.72
CA CYS A 125 -5.27 -6.51 1.63
C CYS A 125 -4.78 -5.27 0.88
N LEU A 126 -5.68 -4.32 0.58
CA LEU A 126 -5.34 -3.04 -0.04
C LEU A 126 -4.35 -2.25 0.84
N VAL A 127 -4.59 -2.14 2.15
CA VAL A 127 -3.70 -1.43 3.08
C VAL A 127 -2.29 -2.03 3.06
N LYS A 128 -2.17 -3.37 3.11
CA LYS A 128 -0.88 -4.06 3.03
C LYS A 128 -0.14 -3.71 1.72
N CYS A 129 -0.84 -3.79 0.60
CA CYS A 129 -0.28 -3.47 -0.71
C CYS A 129 0.15 -2.00 -0.84
N VAL A 130 -0.69 -1.05 -0.40
CA VAL A 130 -0.37 0.38 -0.45
C VAL A 130 0.85 0.72 0.41
N ARG A 131 0.99 0.09 1.59
CA ARG A 131 2.19 0.24 2.42
C ARG A 131 3.46 -0.25 1.72
N MET A 132 3.39 -1.40 1.05
CA MET A 132 4.51 -1.94 0.29
C MET A 132 4.91 -1.02 -0.87
N ILE A 133 3.92 -0.52 -1.63
CA ILE A 133 4.15 0.46 -2.71
C ILE A 133 4.82 1.72 -2.18
N ASN A 134 4.35 2.26 -1.05
CA ASN A 134 4.96 3.43 -0.42
C ASN A 134 6.41 3.15 0.00
N TYR A 135 6.67 1.99 0.59
CA TYR A 135 8.02 1.59 0.99
C TYR A 135 8.96 1.51 -0.23
N GLU A 136 8.54 0.86 -1.31
CA GLU A 136 9.33 0.77 -2.54
C GLU A 136 9.61 2.12 -3.21
N ARG A 137 8.65 3.06 -3.15
CA ARG A 137 8.85 4.42 -3.66
C ARG A 137 9.92 5.15 -2.87
N VAL A 138 9.90 5.00 -1.54
CA VAL A 138 10.90 5.61 -0.65
C VAL A 138 12.28 5.03 -0.90
N THR A 139 12.41 3.70 -1.03
CA THR A 139 13.72 3.08 -1.28
C THR A 139 14.28 3.45 -2.66
N LYS A 140 13.45 3.46 -3.72
CA LYS A 140 13.86 3.87 -5.07
C LYS A 140 14.22 5.35 -5.16
N SER A 141 13.58 6.22 -4.38
CA SER A 141 13.92 7.65 -4.35
C SER A 141 15.23 7.97 -3.62
N ASN A 142 15.76 7.02 -2.84
CA ASN A 142 16.99 7.16 -2.07
C ASN A 142 18.16 6.36 -2.66
N ALA A 143 17.94 5.66 -3.78
CA ALA A 143 18.95 4.93 -4.55
C ALA A 143 19.42 5.77 -5.74
#